data_AF-A0AAF0UJ03-F1
#
_entry.id   AF-A0AAF0UJ03-F1
#
_cell.length_a   1.000
_cell.length_b   1.000
_cell.length_c   1.000
_cell.angle_alpha   90.00
_cell.angle_beta   90.00
_cell.angle_gamma   90.00
#
_symmetry.space_group_name_H-M   'P 1'
#
loop_
_entity.id
_entity.type
_entity.pdbx_description
1 polymer ?
#
loop_
_entity_poly.entity_id
_entity_poly.type
_entity_poly.pdbx_seq_one_letter_code
_entity_poly.pdbx_strand_id
1 'polypeptide(L)'
;MSKLSCSSISASSTTNVLCQCGVVVEMKTSWTQSNPGCRFLCCKILKAQGGCGYFRWYDDEMPAQSRMVIWSLLKRVKTYELERN
;
A
#
# COMPACT_ATOMS: atom_id res chain seq x y z
N MET A 1 -1.33 1.85 38.95
CA MET A 1 -1.31 0.56 38.22
C MET A 1 -2.63 0.42 37.45
N SER A 2 -2.73 1.07 36.29
CA SER A 2 -3.95 1.04 35.47
C SER A 2 -3.91 -0.19 34.57
N LYS A 3 -4.89 -1.09 34.79
CA LYS A 3 -5.12 -2.31 34.03
C LYS A 3 -5.40 -1.97 32.55
N LEU A 4 -4.66 -2.57 31.63
CA LEU A 4 -4.99 -2.58 30.20
C LEU A 4 -6.28 -3.40 30.01
N SER A 5 -7.34 -2.76 29.55
CA SER A 5 -8.54 -3.43 29.02
C SER A 5 -8.27 -3.75 27.56
N CYS A 6 -8.25 -5.04 27.19
CA CYS A 6 -8.34 -5.42 25.79
C CYS A 6 -9.81 -5.27 25.38
N SER A 7 -10.08 -4.28 24.54
CA SER A 7 -11.38 -4.12 23.91
C SER A 7 -11.16 -4.42 22.43
N SER A 8 -11.50 -5.67 22.09
CA SER A 8 -11.94 -6.15 20.78
C SER A 8 -11.80 -5.13 19.65
N ILE A 9 -10.85 -5.35 18.74
CA ILE A 9 -10.76 -4.63 17.47
C ILE A 9 -12.08 -4.91 16.74
N SER A 10 -13.00 -3.97 16.87
CA SER A 10 -14.26 -3.88 16.16
C SER A 10 -13.95 -4.04 14.68
N ALA A 11 -14.59 -5.02 14.04
CA ALA A 11 -14.60 -5.15 12.59
C ALA A 11 -15.02 -3.80 12.01
N SER A 12 -14.06 -3.05 11.50
CA SER A 12 -14.31 -1.75 10.89
C SER A 12 -15.31 -1.96 9.77
N SER A 13 -16.50 -1.40 9.90
CA SER A 13 -17.54 -1.37 8.89
C SER A 13 -16.95 -0.82 7.59
N THR A 14 -16.47 -1.69 6.70
CA THR A 14 -15.92 -1.30 5.40
C THR A 14 -17.08 -0.83 4.54
N THR A 15 -17.36 0.47 4.59
CA THR A 15 -18.14 1.14 3.56
C THR A 15 -17.44 0.87 2.22
N ASN A 16 -18.11 0.15 1.33
CA ASN A 16 -17.61 -0.10 -0.02
C ASN A 16 -17.41 1.24 -0.73
N VAL A 17 -16.16 1.67 -0.87
CA VAL A 17 -15.83 2.93 -1.54
C VAL A 17 -16.04 2.74 -3.05
N LEU A 18 -16.83 3.62 -3.65
CA LEU A 18 -17.09 3.61 -5.10
C LEU A 18 -16.18 4.61 -5.83
N CYS A 19 -15.75 4.25 -7.03
CA CYS A 19 -15.08 5.18 -7.93
C CYS A 19 -16.09 5.95 -8.79
N GLN A 20 -15.61 6.83 -9.67
CA GLN A 20 -16.46 7.61 -10.60
C GLN A 20 -17.20 6.75 -11.63
N CYS A 21 -16.77 5.50 -11.85
CA CYS A 21 -17.48 4.54 -12.70
C CYS A 21 -18.63 3.82 -11.96
N GLY A 22 -18.88 4.14 -10.68
CA GLY A 22 -19.92 3.50 -9.87
C GLY A 22 -19.59 2.08 -9.41
N VAL A 23 -18.36 1.61 -9.62
CA VAL A 23 -17.90 0.29 -9.16
C VAL A 23 -17.10 0.38 -7.87
N VAL A 24 -17.11 -0.69 -7.08
CA VAL A 24 -16.28 -0.81 -5.87
C VAL A 24 -14.80 -0.75 -6.26
N VAL A 25 -14.05 0.08 -5.53
CA VAL A 25 -12.60 0.22 -5.74
C VAL A 25 -11.87 -1.07 -5.35
N GLU A 26 -10.78 -1.34 -6.06
CA GLU A 26 -9.88 -2.45 -5.78
C GLU A 26 -8.72 -1.97 -4.89
N MET A 27 -8.29 -2.77 -3.94
CA MET A 27 -7.09 -2.53 -3.14
C MET A 27 -5.89 -3.22 -3.78
N LYS A 28 -4.79 -2.50 -3.99
CA LYS A 28 -3.53 -3.02 -4.54
C LYS A 28 -2.36 -2.61 -3.67
N THR A 29 -1.28 -3.38 -3.77
CA THR A 29 0.00 -3.08 -3.14
C THR A 29 0.94 -2.45 -4.16
N SER A 30 1.54 -1.33 -3.80
CA SER A 30 2.62 -0.70 -4.57
C SER A 30 3.91 -1.48 -4.37
N TRP A 31 4.53 -1.85 -5.49
CA TRP A 31 5.87 -2.45 -5.53
C TRP A 31 6.89 -1.48 -6.11
N THR A 32 6.54 -0.20 -6.18
CA THR A 32 7.46 0.82 -6.66
C THR A 32 8.54 1.08 -5.63
N GLN A 33 9.65 1.63 -6.13
CA GLN A 33 10.74 2.06 -5.29
C GLN A 33 10.34 3.11 -4.25
N SER A 34 9.52 4.07 -4.64
CA SER A 34 9.12 5.16 -3.74
C SER A 34 8.17 4.71 -2.62
N ASN A 35 7.37 3.67 -2.85
CA ASN A 35 6.33 3.23 -1.90
C ASN A 35 6.22 1.70 -1.86
N PRO A 36 7.27 0.96 -1.45
CA PRO A 36 7.25 -0.49 -1.43
C PRO A 36 6.30 -0.99 -0.33
N GLY A 37 5.46 -1.96 -0.66
CA GLY A 37 4.54 -2.59 0.30
C GLY A 37 3.34 -1.73 0.72
N CYS A 38 3.22 -0.49 0.24
CA CYS A 38 2.13 0.42 0.61
C CYS A 38 0.88 0.11 -0.20
N ARG A 39 -0.29 0.02 0.45
CA ARG A 39 -1.57 -0.27 -0.20
C ARG A 39 -2.24 1.01 -0.67
N PHE A 40 -2.89 0.93 -1.83
CA PHE A 40 -3.72 1.98 -2.40
C PHE A 40 -5.02 1.40 -2.93
N LEU A 41 -6.05 2.24 -2.98
CA LEU A 41 -7.35 1.98 -3.60
C LEU A 41 -7.34 2.56 -5.01
N CYS A 42 -7.80 1.80 -6.00
CA CYS A 42 -7.90 2.25 -7.39
C CYS A 42 -9.20 1.80 -8.07
N CYS A 43 -9.53 2.43 -9.20
CA CYS A 43 -10.58 1.91 -10.07
C CYS A 43 -10.24 0.49 -10.53
N LYS A 44 -11.20 -0.43 -10.44
CA LYS A 44 -11.06 -1.80 -10.93
C LYS A 44 -11.03 -1.89 -12.45
N ILE A 45 -11.74 -0.99 -13.14
CA ILE A 45 -11.74 -0.90 -14.61
C ILE A 45 -10.43 -0.23 -15.05
N LEU A 46 -9.69 -0.87 -15.96
CA LEU A 46 -8.45 -0.31 -16.51
C LEU A 46 -8.75 0.97 -17.32
N LYS A 47 -7.85 1.96 -17.28
CA LYS A 47 -8.00 3.20 -18.06
C LYS A 47 -8.18 2.93 -19.56
N ALA A 48 -7.46 1.95 -20.12
CA ALA A 48 -7.59 1.53 -21.52
C ALA A 48 -8.98 0.96 -21.89
N GLN A 49 -9.77 0.56 -20.88
CA GLN A 49 -11.13 0.03 -21.03
C GLN A 49 -12.19 1.06 -20.60
N GLY A 50 -11.84 2.36 -20.52
CA GLY A 50 -12.75 3.43 -20.09
C GLY A 50 -12.84 3.62 -18.57
N GLY A 51 -11.95 3.01 -17.80
CA GLY A 51 -11.89 3.20 -16.36
C GLY A 51 -11.45 4.61 -15.95
N CYS A 52 -12.00 5.11 -14.84
CA CYS A 52 -11.64 6.42 -14.29
C CYS A 52 -10.26 6.41 -13.60
N GLY A 53 -9.76 7.60 -13.28
CA GLY A 53 -8.47 7.80 -12.62
C GLY A 53 -8.49 7.68 -11.09
N TYR A 54 -9.50 7.06 -10.48
CA TYR A 54 -9.60 6.96 -9.03
C TYR A 54 -8.34 6.33 -8.43
N PHE A 55 -7.72 7.05 -7.49
CA PHE A 55 -6.54 6.64 -6.76
C PHE A 55 -6.52 7.27 -5.36
N ARG A 56 -6.28 6.47 -4.33
CA ARG A 56 -6.06 6.96 -2.96
C ARG A 56 -5.16 6.01 -2.20
N TRP A 57 -4.20 6.52 -1.44
CA TRP A 57 -3.43 5.70 -0.50
C TRP A 57 -4.36 5.15 0.60
N TYR A 58 -4.24 3.86 0.90
CA TYR A 58 -4.94 3.21 2.01
C TYR A 58 -4.07 3.23 3.27
N ASP A 59 -2.81 2.84 3.11
CA ASP A 59 -1.82 3.03 4.16
C ASP A 59 -1.35 4.49 4.18
N ASP A 60 -0.93 4.96 5.35
CA ASP A 60 -0.25 6.25 5.46
C ASP A 60 1.04 6.24 4.63
N GLU A 61 1.53 7.43 4.26
CA GLU A 61 2.82 7.53 3.58
C GLU A 61 3.91 6.91 4.46
N MET A 62 4.70 6.01 3.88
CA MET A 62 5.83 5.41 4.58
C MET A 62 6.81 6.52 5.04
N PRO A 63 7.21 6.54 6.32
CA PRO A 63 8.18 7.50 6.82
C PRO A 63 9.47 7.47 6.00
N ALA A 64 10.03 8.65 5.72
CA ALA A 64 11.25 8.79 4.91
C ALA A 64 12.41 7.94 5.45
N GLN A 65 12.53 7.81 6.78
CA GLN A 65 13.51 6.95 7.42
C GLN A 65 13.35 5.47 7.05
N SER A 66 12.14 4.93 7.17
CA SER A 66 11.83 3.53 6.81
C SER A 66 12.14 3.26 5.34
N ARG A 67 11.73 4.21 4.47
CA ARG A 67 12.02 4.17 3.04
C ARG A 67 13.52 4.12 2.75
N MET A 68 14.33 4.96 3.40
CA MET A 68 15.80 4.95 3.24
C MET A 68 16.45 3.64 3.69
N VAL A 69 15.99 3.08 4.81
CA VAL A 69 16.52 1.81 5.34
C VAL A 69 16.22 0.67 4.37
N ILE A 70 14.97 0.51 3.94
CA ILE A 70 14.56 -0.52 2.96
C ILE A 70 15.40 -0.38 1.69
N TRP A 71 15.58 0.84 1.18
CA TRP A 71 16.38 1.10 -0.01
C TRP A 71 17.85 0.72 0.14
N SER A 72 18.44 1.08 1.27
CA SER A 72 19.85 0.77 1.55
C SER A 72 20.07 -0.73 1.64
N LEU A 73 19.13 -1.46 2.25
CA LEU A 73 19.17 -2.91 2.35
C LEU A 73 18.99 -3.59 0.99
N LEU A 74 18.02 -3.17 0.18
CA LEU A 74 17.81 -3.72 -1.17
C LEU A 74 19.04 -3.52 -2.05
N LYS A 75 19.70 -2.35 -1.98
CA LYS A 75 20.96 -2.11 -2.69
C LYS A 75 22.05 -3.09 -2.27
N ARG A 76 22.22 -3.29 -0.96
CA ARG A 76 23.23 -4.22 -0.42
C ARG A 76 22.96 -5.66 -0.88
N VAL A 77 21.72 -6.12 -0.80
CA VAL A 77 21.34 -7.47 -1.28
C VAL A 77 21.68 -7.63 -2.75
N LYS A 78 21.31 -6.66 -3.59
CA LYS A 78 21.63 -6.68 -5.02
C LYS A 78 23.14 -6.72 -5.28
N THR A 79 23.94 -5.97 -4.52
CA THR A 79 25.40 -6.02 -4.61
C THR A 79 25.93 -7.41 -4.29
N TYR A 80 25.47 -8.03 -3.19
CA TYR A 80 25.88 -9.39 -2.84
C TYR A 80 25.46 -10.45 -3.87
N GLU A 81 24.27 -10.33 -4.45
CA GLU A 81 23.81 -11.24 -5.50
C GLU A 81 24.66 -11.13 -6.77
N LEU A 82 25.09 -9.91 -7.13
CA LEU A 82 26.00 -9.68 -8.26
C LEU A 82 27.41 -10.22 -8.00
N GLU A 83 27.92 -10.11 -6.78
CA GLU A 83 29.23 -10.65 -6.39
C GLU A 83 29.26 -12.19 -6.35
N ARG A 84 28.10 -12.84 -6.26
CA ARG A 84 27.95 -14.31 -6.20
C ARG A 84 27.80 -14.99 -7.55
N ASN A 85 27.48 -14.24 -8.61
CA ASN A 85 27.29 -14.73 -9.97
C ASN A 85 28.51 -14.46 -10.83
#